data_AF-A0AAQ0HEC0-F1
#
_entry.id   AF-A0AAQ0HEC0-F1
#
_cell.length_a   1.000
_cell.length_b   1.000
_cell.length_c   1.000
_cell.angle_alpha   90.00
_cell.angle_beta   90.00
_cell.angle_gamma   90.00
#
_symmetry.space_group_name_H-M   'P 1'
#
loop_
_entity.id
_entity.type
_entity.pdbx_description
1 polymer ?
#
loop_
_entity_poly.entity_id
_entity_poly.type
_entity_poly.pdbx_seq_one_letter_code
_entity_poly.pdbx_strand_id
1 'polypeptide(L)' 'MAEIPNELLAQLHTALMSLGDAPQDVTDPIRERLGVETSMALDDLLAASYQIVEAAGRPVIFPPAA' A
#
# COMPACT_ATOMS: atom_id res chain seq x y z
N MET A 1 0.10 21.57 -7.87
CA MET A 1 0.03 20.27 -7.17
C MET A 1 -1.31 19.67 -7.51
N ALA A 2 -1.34 18.47 -8.11
CA ALA A 2 -2.60 17.74 -8.25
C ALA A 2 -2.95 17.21 -6.87
N GLU A 3 -3.99 17.74 -6.25
CA GLU A 3 -4.55 17.15 -5.03
C GLU A 3 -5.07 15.77 -5.40
N ILE A 4 -4.46 14.72 -4.86
CA ILE A 4 -4.97 13.37 -5.01
C ILE A 4 -6.32 13.34 -4.29
N PRO A 5 -7.44 13.04 -5.00
CA PRO A 5 -8.75 12.96 -4.37
C PRO A 5 -8.73 12.00 -3.18
N ASN A 6 -9.20 12.47 -2.01
CA ASN A 6 -9.26 11.65 -0.79
C ASN A 6 -10.00 10.32 -0.97
N GLU A 7 -10.96 10.29 -1.91
CA GLU A 7 -11.69 9.08 -2.28
C GLU A 7 -10.78 8.02 -2.91
N LEU A 8 -9.79 8.42 -3.72
CA LEU A 8 -8.82 7.49 -4.30
C LEU A 8 -7.87 6.92 -3.24
N LEU A 9 -7.50 7.72 -2.23
CA LEU A 9 -6.73 7.23 -1.08
C LEU A 9 -7.52 6.21 -0.25
N ALA A 10 -8.81 6.46 -0.03
CA ALA A 10 -9.69 5.53 0.69
C ALA A 10 -9.89 4.21 -0.07
N GLN A 11 -10.08 4.28 -1.39
CA GLN A 11 -10.18 3.09 -2.24
C GLN A 11 -8.87 2.29 -2.25
N LEU A 12 -7.73 2.96 -2.34
CA LEU A 12 -6.41 2.32 -2.30
C LEU A 12 -6.15 1.67 -0.95
N HIS A 13 -6.44 2.35 0.16
CA HIS A 13 -6.32 1.78 1.51
C HIS A 13 -7.18 0.52 1.67
N THR A 14 -8.43 0.55 1.17
CA THR A 14 -9.34 -0.60 1.22
C THR A 14 -8.82 -1.78 0.42
N ALA A 15 -8.31 -1.53 -0.79
CA ALA A 15 -7.73 -2.56 -1.64
C ALA A 15 -6.49 -3.20 -1.00
N LEU A 16 -5.62 -2.40 -0.38
CA LEU A 16 -4.43 -2.88 0.30
C LEU A 16 -4.76 -3.69 1.56
N MET A 17 -5.77 -3.29 2.34
CA MET A 17 -6.25 -4.10 3.46
C MET A 17 -6.82 -5.44 3.01
N SER A 18 -7.65 -5.44 1.96
CA SER A 18 -8.19 -6.68 1.39
C SER A 18 -7.10 -7.61 0.84
N LEU A 19 -5.97 -7.06 0.39
CA LEU A 19 -4.82 -7.83 -0.06
C LEU A 19 -4.08 -8.48 1.10
N GLY A 20 -4.00 -7.81 2.25
CA GLY A 20 -3.43 -8.38 3.49
C GLY A 20 -4.22 -9.57 4.04
N ASP A 21 -5.53 -9.61 3.80
CA ASP A 21 -6.43 -10.72 4.18
C ASP A 21 -6.47 -11.86 3.15
N ALA A 22 -5.76 -11.73 2.02
CA ALA A 22 -5.77 -12.76 0.98
C ALA A 22 -5.04 -14.04 1.45
N PRO A 23 -5.56 -15.24 1.11
CA PRO A 23 -4.92 -16.50 1.49
C PRO A 23 -3.51 -16.60 0.92
N GLN A 24 -2.53 -16.92 1.78
CA GLN A 24 -1.11 -17.01 1.41
C GLN A 24 -0.78 -18.19 0.46
N ASP A 25 -1.74 -19.09 0.23
CA ASP A 25 -1.63 -20.23 -0.68
C ASP A 25 -1.91 -19.89 -2.14
N VAL A 26 -2.21 -18.62 -2.47
CA VAL A 26 -2.34 -18.18 -3.85
C VAL A 26 -0.96 -18.20 -4.49
N THR A 27 -0.77 -19.13 -5.43
CA THR A 27 0.45 -19.24 -6.22
C THR A 27 0.71 -17.90 -6.90
N ASP A 28 1.82 -17.26 -6.58
CA ASP A 28 2.15 -15.94 -7.13
C ASP A 28 2.38 -16.05 -8.65
N PRO A 29 1.41 -15.61 -9.48
CA PRO A 29 1.51 -15.76 -10.92
C PRO A 29 2.57 -14.82 -11.53
N ILE A 30 2.96 -13.77 -10.80
CA ILE A 30 4.02 -12.84 -11.18
C ILE A 30 5.36 -13.53 -10.97
N ARG A 31 5.54 -14.20 -9.83
CA ARG A 31 6.73 -15.03 -9.59
C ARG A 31 6.90 -16.12 -10.64
N GLU A 32 5.82 -16.78 -11.03
CA GLU A 32 5.86 -17.83 -12.07
C GLU A 32 6.21 -17.30 -13.45
N ARG A 33 5.69 -16.12 -13.84
CA ARG A 33 5.85 -15.59 -15.21
C ARG A 33 7.06 -14.70 -15.40
N LEU A 34 7.40 -13.92 -14.37
CA LEU A 34 8.39 -12.83 -14.43
C LEU A 34 9.55 -13.04 -13.46
N GLY A 35 9.52 -14.12 -12.68
CA GLY A 35 10.60 -14.50 -11.76
C GLY A 35 10.47 -13.84 -10.38
N VAL A 36 11.30 -14.36 -9.46
CA VAL A 36 11.28 -13.99 -8.04
C VAL A 36 11.64 -12.53 -7.81
N GLU A 37 12.60 -11.99 -8.54
CA GLU A 37 13.06 -10.60 -8.38
C GLU A 37 11.94 -9.59 -8.69
N THR A 38 11.18 -9.83 -9.76
CA THR A 38 10.06 -8.96 -10.15
C THR A 38 8.92 -9.02 -9.15
N SER A 39 8.63 -10.22 -8.63
CA SER A 39 7.63 -10.45 -7.58
C SER A 39 8.01 -9.68 -6.30
N MET A 40 9.25 -9.84 -5.81
CA MET A 40 9.74 -9.11 -4.64
C MET A 40 9.74 -7.59 -4.83
N ALA A 41 10.15 -7.10 -6.01
CA ALA A 41 10.13 -5.67 -6.30
C ALA A 41 8.69 -5.10 -6.30
N LEU A 42 7.70 -5.90 -6.68
CA LEU A 42 6.29 -5.52 -6.62
C LEU A 42 5.80 -5.48 -5.17
N ASP A 43 6.19 -6.46 -4.35
CA ASP A 43 5.87 -6.48 -2.92
C ASP A 43 6.45 -5.25 -2.21
N ASP A 44 7.70 -4.89 -2.51
CA ASP A 44 8.36 -3.69 -1.96
C ASP A 44 7.62 -2.41 -2.39
N LEU A 45 7.19 -2.32 -3.65
CA LEU A 45 6.42 -1.20 -4.17
C LEU A 45 5.06 -1.08 -3.46
N LEU A 46 4.36 -2.20 -3.25
CA LEU A 46 3.08 -2.25 -2.55
C LEU A 46 3.23 -1.84 -1.08
N ALA A 47 4.27 -2.34 -0.40
CA ALA A 47 4.59 -1.98 0.98
C ALA A 47 4.87 -0.48 1.12
N ALA A 48 5.69 0.09 0.22
CA ALA A 48 5.96 1.53 0.20
C ALA A 48 4.69 2.35 -0.05
N SER A 49 3.84 1.89 -0.98
CA SER A 49 2.56 2.55 -1.29
C SER A 49 1.61 2.57 -0.09
N TYR A 50 1.54 1.46 0.66
CA TYR A 50 0.77 1.38 1.90
C TYR A 50 1.27 2.39 2.94
N GLN A 51 2.58 2.44 3.18
CA GLN A 51 3.17 3.37 4.15
C GLN A 51 2.89 4.85 3.81
N ILE A 52 2.91 5.20 2.52
CA ILE A 52 2.59 6.56 2.07
C ILE A 52 1.12 6.90 2.37
N VAL A 53 0.20 5.99 2.03
CA VAL A 53 -1.24 6.20 2.29
C VAL A 53 -1.51 6.27 3.79
N GLU A 54 -0.87 5.40 4.58
CA GLU A 54 -0.97 5.40 6.03
C GLU A 54 -0.47 6.72 6.64
N ALA A 55 0.66 7.23 6.15
CA ALA A 55 1.20 8.52 6.58
C ALA A 55 0.31 9.70 6.17
N ALA A 56 -0.27 9.65 4.96
CA ALA A 56 -1.16 10.69 4.45
C ALA A 56 -2.54 10.71 5.15
N GLY A 57 -3.02 9.55 5.60
CA GLY A 57 -4.27 9.41 6.35
C GLY A 57 -4.14 9.73 7.84
N ARG A 58 -2.92 9.88 8.38
CA ARG A 58 -2.68 10.19 9.79
C ARG A 58 -2.84 11.70 10.04
N PRO A 59 -3.78 12.14 10.91
CA PRO A 59 -3.85 13.56 11.27
C PRO A 59 -2.54 13.95 11.97
N VAL A 60 -1.90 15.02 11.51
CA VAL A 60 -0.69 15.57 12.14
C VAL A 60 -1.09 16.15 13.50
N ILE A 61 -0.90 15.38 14.57
CA ILE A 61 -1.05 15.86 15.94
C ILE A 61 0.24 16.59 16.30
N PHE A 62 0.22 17.92 16.20
CA PHE A 62 1.28 18.75 16.79
C PHE A 62 1.16 18.70 18.31
N PRO A 63 2.25 18.40 19.05
CA PRO A 63 2.23 18.56 20.50
C PRO A 63 1.98 20.05 20.83
N PRO A 64 1.20 20.36 21.90
CA PRO A 64 1.05 21.74 22.33
C PRO A 64 2.43 22.32 22.66
N ALA A 65 2.73 23.49 22.10
CA ALA A 65 3.96 24.21 22.38
C ALA A 65 4.05 24.45 23.90
N ALA A 66 5.15 23.99 24.50
CA ALA A 66 5.46 24.16 25.92
C ALA A 66 5.81 25.60 26.26
#